data_AF-A0A359CX07-F1
#
_entry.id   AF-A0A359CX07-F1
#
_cell.length_a   1.000
_cell.length_b   1.000
_cell.length_c   1.000
_cell.angle_alpha   90.00
_cell.angle_beta   90.00
_cell.angle_gamma   90.00
#
_symmetry.space_group_name_H-M   'P 1'
#
loop_
_entity.id
_entity.type
_entity.pdbx_description
1 polymer ?
#
loop_
_entity_poly.entity_id
_entity_poly.type
_entity_poly.pdbx_seq_one_letter_code
_entity_poly.pdbx_strand_id
1 'polypeptide(L)'
;MDNRSNNFLCPCCRSVLNIENNIIFSVKTQGNRKGLLLLSTKLGDYAVKNHETLMIEKGEKVNFFCPICKESLSANDVNDNLARVIMQDDDGNEFQILFSIVAGEFCTYMVADDNFKAFGDNSGIYFNEGS
;
A
#
# COMPACT_ATOMS: atom_id res chain seq x y z
N MET A 1 -13.66 12.80 22.10
CA MET A 1 -12.82 11.59 22.02
C MET A 1 -12.11 11.69 20.69
N ASP A 2 -10.87 12.19 20.72
CA ASP A 2 -10.05 12.34 19.52
C ASP A 2 -9.57 10.93 19.11
N ASN A 3 -10.28 10.32 18.17
CA ASN A 3 -9.85 9.11 17.48
C ASN A 3 -8.86 9.53 16.39
N ARG A 4 -7.66 9.97 16.80
CA ARG A 4 -6.64 10.31 15.81
C ARG A 4 -6.17 9.02 15.16
N SER A 5 -6.24 9.00 13.84
CA SER A 5 -6.00 7.85 12.98
C SER A 5 -4.70 8.14 12.24
N ASN A 6 -3.81 7.16 12.12
CA ASN A 6 -2.54 7.32 11.41
C ASN A 6 -2.77 7.95 10.02
N ASN A 7 -1.91 8.89 9.65
CA ASN A 7 -1.92 9.49 8.31
C ASN A 7 -1.06 8.65 7.37
N PHE A 8 -1.54 8.41 6.16
CA PHE A 8 -0.79 7.75 5.10
C PHE A 8 -0.46 8.78 4.04
N LEU A 9 0.82 9.04 3.82
CA LEU A 9 1.33 10.12 2.99
C LEU A 9 1.98 9.57 1.72
N CYS A 10 1.83 10.32 0.63
CA CYS A 10 2.60 10.07 -0.57
C CYS A 10 4.10 10.36 -0.33
N PRO A 11 5.03 9.47 -0.69
CA PRO A 11 6.46 9.72 -0.54
C PRO A 11 6.98 10.83 -1.47
N CYS A 12 6.28 11.10 -2.58
CA CYS A 12 6.70 12.08 -3.58
C CYS A 12 6.22 13.51 -3.26
N CYS A 13 4.94 13.66 -2.92
CA CYS A 13 4.31 14.97 -2.70
C CYS A 13 3.86 15.23 -1.26
N ARG A 14 4.04 14.26 -0.36
CA ARG A 14 3.67 14.33 1.06
C ARG A 14 2.21 14.63 1.38
N SER A 15 1.33 14.57 0.38
CA SER A 15 -0.11 14.73 0.60
C SER A 15 -0.69 13.53 1.33
N VAL A 16 -1.67 13.77 2.21
CA VAL A 16 -2.44 12.74 2.91
C VAL A 16 -3.31 11.97 1.92
N LEU A 17 -3.24 10.64 1.98
CA LEU A 17 -3.88 9.71 1.05
C LEU A 17 -5.05 8.94 1.68
N ASN A 18 -5.25 9.04 2.99
CA ASN A 18 -6.35 8.39 3.67
C ASN A 18 -7.46 9.36 4.09
N ILE A 19 -8.70 8.87 3.99
CA ILE A 19 -9.91 9.50 4.54
C ILE A 19 -10.62 8.44 5.35
N GLU A 20 -10.95 8.77 6.60
CA GLU A 20 -11.45 7.82 7.59
C GLU A 20 -10.53 6.57 7.67
N ASN A 21 -11.09 5.39 7.45
CA ASN A 21 -10.39 4.11 7.55
C ASN A 21 -9.89 3.58 6.20
N ASN A 22 -9.80 4.42 5.16
CA ASN A 22 -9.42 3.97 3.83
C ASN A 22 -8.26 4.80 3.26
N ILE A 23 -7.18 4.13 2.87
CA ILE A 23 -6.10 4.69 2.04
C ILE A 23 -6.54 4.62 0.59
N ILE A 24 -6.45 5.74 -0.13
CA ILE A 24 -7.00 5.90 -1.48
C ILE A 24 -5.86 5.97 -2.49
N PHE A 25 -5.96 5.12 -3.51
CA PHE A 25 -4.99 5.05 -4.61
C PHE A 25 -5.65 5.23 -5.96
N SER A 26 -4.95 5.89 -6.87
CA SER A 26 -5.20 5.73 -8.30
C SER A 26 -4.47 4.48 -8.75
N VAL A 27 -5.15 3.59 -9.48
CA VAL A 27 -4.55 2.34 -9.93
C VAL A 27 -4.67 2.13 -11.44
N LYS A 28 -3.73 1.34 -11.97
CA LYS A 28 -3.74 0.85 -13.34
C LYS A 28 -3.43 -0.64 -13.37
N THR A 29 -4.36 -1.45 -13.89
CA THR A 29 -4.17 -2.90 -13.99
C THR A 29 -3.35 -3.28 -15.25
N GLN A 30 -2.86 -4.52 -15.32
CA GLN A 30 -2.17 -5.02 -16.53
C GLN A 30 -3.07 -4.97 -17.77
N GLY A 31 -4.38 -5.22 -17.61
CA GLY A 31 -5.40 -5.02 -18.64
C GLY A 31 -5.66 -3.56 -19.04
N ASN A 32 -4.82 -2.61 -18.62
CA ASN A 32 -4.88 -1.18 -18.90
C ASN A 32 -6.15 -0.47 -18.37
N ARG A 33 -6.90 -1.13 -17.48
CA ARG A 33 -8.03 -0.56 -16.74
C ARG A 33 -7.50 0.41 -15.69
N LYS A 34 -8.21 1.52 -15.48
CA LYS A 34 -7.87 2.54 -14.47
C LYS A 34 -9.04 2.75 -13.53
N GLY A 35 -8.74 3.03 -12.27
CA GLY A 35 -9.77 3.32 -11.29
C GLY A 35 -9.18 3.77 -9.96
N LEU A 36 -10.06 3.91 -8.98
CA LEU A 36 -9.67 4.10 -7.59
C LEU A 36 -9.74 2.77 -6.86
N LEU A 37 -8.76 2.55 -6.00
CA LEU A 37 -8.69 1.41 -5.10
C LEU A 37 -8.48 1.93 -3.68
N LEU A 38 -9.25 1.39 -2.76
CA LEU A 38 -9.23 1.73 -1.35
C LEU A 38 -8.75 0.52 -0.55
N LEU A 39 -7.77 0.73 0.32
CA LEU A 39 -7.29 -0.25 1.30
C LEU A 39 -7.63 0.20 2.72
N SER A 40 -7.86 -0.75 3.62
CA SER A 40 -8.02 -0.44 5.05
C SER A 40 -6.76 0.23 5.61
N THR A 41 -6.94 1.24 6.47
CA THR A 41 -5.82 1.84 7.24
C THR A 41 -5.34 0.94 8.38
N LYS A 42 -6.11 -0.10 8.72
CA LYS A 42 -5.77 -1.06 9.76
C LYS A 42 -4.70 -2.03 9.24
N LEU A 43 -3.54 -2.05 9.88
CA LEU A 43 -2.47 -2.99 9.54
C LEU A 43 -2.96 -4.44 9.70
N GLY A 44 -2.70 -5.28 8.69
CA GLY A 44 -3.18 -6.66 8.62
C GLY A 44 -4.65 -6.82 8.23
N ASP A 45 -5.36 -5.72 7.94
CA ASP A 45 -6.68 -5.78 7.30
C ASP A 45 -6.51 -5.61 5.78
N TYR A 46 -6.99 -6.63 5.07
CA TYR A 46 -6.85 -6.78 3.63
C TYR A 46 -8.10 -6.40 2.86
N ALA A 47 -9.05 -5.70 3.49
CA ALA A 47 -10.25 -5.23 2.82
C ALA A 47 -9.90 -4.28 1.67
N VAL A 48 -10.21 -4.72 0.44
CA VAL A 48 -10.11 -3.92 -0.78
C VAL A 48 -11.50 -3.43 -1.16
N LYS A 49 -11.63 -2.15 -1.47
CA LYS A 49 -12.84 -1.59 -2.10
C LYS A 49 -12.46 -0.91 -3.40
N ASN A 50 -13.26 -1.13 -4.43
CA ASN A 50 -13.16 -0.45 -5.70
C ASN A 50 -14.55 -0.40 -6.36
N HIS A 51 -14.66 0.33 -7.47
CA HIS A 51 -15.87 0.27 -8.29
C HIS A 51 -15.94 -1.10 -8.99
N GLU A 52 -17.13 -1.67 -9.14
CA GLU A 52 -17.36 -3.00 -9.75
C GLU A 52 -16.83 -3.13 -11.19
N THR A 53 -16.71 -2.01 -11.91
CA THR A 53 -16.15 -1.98 -13.27
C THR A 53 -14.63 -2.13 -13.30
N LEU A 54 -13.94 -1.91 -12.17
CA LEU A 54 -12.52 -2.19 -12.01
C LEU A 54 -12.33 -3.66 -11.66
N MET A 55 -12.52 -4.51 -12.68
CA MET A 55 -12.25 -5.95 -12.56
C MET A 55 -10.75 -6.16 -12.34
N ILE A 56 -10.40 -6.84 -11.25
CA ILE A 56 -9.02 -7.20 -10.90
C ILE A 56 -9.01 -8.71 -10.69
N GLU A 57 -8.21 -9.42 -11.49
CA GLU A 57 -8.13 -10.88 -11.41
C GLU A 57 -7.06 -11.30 -10.39
N LYS A 58 -7.26 -12.44 -9.72
CA LYS A 58 -6.25 -12.99 -8.81
C LYS A 58 -4.94 -13.23 -9.58
N GLY A 59 -3.83 -12.74 -9.03
CA GLY A 59 -2.51 -12.79 -9.64
C GLY A 59 -2.20 -11.63 -10.60
N GLU A 60 -3.17 -10.76 -10.92
CA GLU A 60 -2.93 -9.59 -11.75
C GLU A 60 -2.10 -8.55 -10.98
N LYS A 61 -1.10 -7.94 -11.63
CA LYS A 61 -0.41 -6.77 -11.09
C LYS A 61 -1.25 -5.51 -11.26
N VAL A 62 -1.40 -4.75 -10.19
CA VAL A 62 -2.15 -3.50 -10.14
C VAL A 62 -1.20 -2.39 -9.74
N ASN A 63 -0.77 -1.55 -10.68
CA ASN A 63 0.18 -0.49 -10.35
C ASN A 63 -0.51 0.64 -9.57
N PHE A 64 0.12 1.08 -8.48
CA PHE A 64 -0.37 2.11 -7.57
C PHE A 64 0.25 3.47 -7.87
N PHE A 65 -0.58 4.50 -7.86
CA PHE A 65 -0.20 5.89 -8.10
C PHE A 65 -0.84 6.79 -7.06
N CYS A 66 -0.16 7.89 -6.76
CA CYS A 66 -0.73 8.94 -5.94
C CYS A 66 -1.94 9.57 -6.66
N PRO A 67 -3.13 9.65 -6.04
CA PRO A 67 -4.28 10.30 -6.64
C PRO A 67 -4.11 11.82 -6.81
N ILE A 68 -3.14 12.43 -6.10
CA ILE A 68 -2.92 13.88 -6.07
C ILE A 68 -1.83 14.27 -7.08
N CYS A 69 -0.60 13.76 -6.93
CA CYS A 69 0.50 14.12 -7.83
C CYS A 69 0.68 13.18 -9.03
N LYS A 70 -0.04 12.05 -9.07
CA LYS A 70 0.02 11.03 -10.15
C LYS A 70 1.34 10.26 -10.26
N GLU A 71 2.30 10.53 -9.38
CA GLU A 71 3.56 9.79 -9.33
C GLU A 71 3.32 8.32 -8.98
N SER A 72 4.18 7.46 -9.52
CA SER A 72 4.21 6.03 -9.21
C SER A 72 4.57 5.84 -7.73
N LEU A 73 3.82 4.96 -7.06
CA LEU A 73 4.13 4.55 -5.70
C LEU A 73 4.98 3.28 -5.66
N SER A 74 5.47 2.80 -6.81
CA SER A 74 6.32 1.61 -6.90
C SER A 74 7.59 1.70 -6.05
N ALA A 75 7.87 0.66 -5.28
CA ALA A 75 9.05 0.51 -4.43
C ALA A 75 10.11 -0.37 -5.10
N ASN A 76 10.48 -0.02 -6.35
CA ASN A 76 11.40 -0.83 -7.17
C ASN A 76 12.81 -0.96 -6.55
N ASP A 77 13.16 -0.06 -5.63
CA ASP A 77 14.37 -0.15 -4.81
C ASP A 77 14.34 -1.30 -3.80
N VAL A 78 13.17 -1.86 -3.51
CA VAL A 78 12.95 -3.00 -2.61
C VAL A 78 12.55 -4.24 -3.40
N ASN A 79 11.47 -4.15 -4.20
CA ASN A 79 10.97 -5.23 -5.03
C ASN A 79 9.95 -4.68 -6.06
N ASP A 80 9.97 -5.18 -7.29
CA ASP A 80 9.06 -4.76 -8.38
C ASP A 80 7.57 -5.07 -8.14
N ASN A 81 7.26 -5.89 -7.13
CA ASN A 81 5.88 -6.21 -6.73
C ASN A 81 5.39 -5.38 -5.54
N LEU A 82 6.15 -4.37 -5.09
CA LEU A 82 5.77 -3.56 -3.94
C LEU A 82 5.45 -2.11 -4.32
N ALA A 83 4.48 -1.53 -3.62
CA ALA A 83 4.21 -0.10 -3.59
C ALA A 83 4.46 0.44 -2.18
N ARG A 84 4.87 1.71 -2.06
CA ARG A 84 5.26 2.36 -0.79
C ARG A 84 4.44 3.61 -0.50
N VAL A 85 4.08 3.76 0.76
CA VAL A 85 3.63 5.03 1.37
C VAL A 85 4.38 5.29 2.67
N ILE A 86 4.20 6.49 3.23
CA ILE A 86 4.69 6.83 4.57
C ILE A 86 3.50 6.82 5.52
N MET A 87 3.55 6.03 6.60
CA MET A 87 2.61 6.16 7.70
C MET A 87 3.19 7.12 8.73
N GLN A 88 2.43 8.14 9.10
CA GLN A 88 2.75 9.04 10.21
C GLN A 88 1.81 8.73 11.37
N ASP A 89 2.38 8.39 12.52
CA ASP A 89 1.62 8.15 13.75
C ASP A 89 1.23 9.47 14.45
N ASP A 90 0.52 9.37 15.57
CA ASP A 90 0.03 10.51 16.34
C ASP A 90 1.14 11.35 17.00
N ASP A 91 2.32 10.74 17.23
CA ASP A 91 3.50 11.40 17.77
C ASP A 91 4.33 12.07 16.66
N GLY A 92 3.92 11.91 15.40
CA GLY A 92 4.59 12.44 14.22
C GLY A 92 5.74 11.57 13.71
N ASN A 93 5.95 10.38 14.26
CA ASN A 93 6.94 9.44 13.77
C ASN A 93 6.51 8.88 12.42
N GLU A 94 7.47 8.69 11.53
CA GLU A 94 7.22 8.23 10.17
C GLU A 94 7.77 6.83 9.95
N PHE A 95 6.97 5.99 9.31
CA PHE A 95 7.28 4.61 8.99
C PHE A 95 7.03 4.37 7.50
N GLN A 96 7.97 3.70 6.82
CA GLN A 96 7.68 3.23 5.47
C GLN A 96 6.77 2.02 5.51
N ILE A 97 5.70 2.05 4.72
CA ILE A 97 4.75 0.95 4.58
C ILE A 97 4.77 0.44 3.14
N LEU A 98 4.99 -0.87 2.98
CA LEU A 98 4.97 -1.53 1.67
C LEU A 98 3.76 -2.44 1.49
N PHE A 99 3.10 -2.32 0.33
CA PHE A 99 1.96 -3.13 -0.11
C PHE A 99 2.33 -4.00 -1.31
N SER A 100 1.93 -5.27 -1.33
CA SER A 100 1.97 -6.05 -2.58
C SER A 100 1.00 -5.46 -3.61
N ILE A 101 1.48 -5.34 -4.85
CA ILE A 101 0.66 -4.93 -5.99
C ILE A 101 0.02 -6.12 -6.71
N VAL A 102 0.28 -7.35 -6.27
CA VAL A 102 -0.25 -8.58 -6.86
C VAL A 102 -1.56 -8.92 -6.18
N ALA A 103 -2.64 -8.91 -6.96
CA ALA A 103 -3.98 -9.17 -6.43
C ALA A 103 -4.11 -10.58 -5.84
N GLY A 104 -4.61 -10.67 -4.61
CA GLY A 104 -4.75 -11.94 -3.89
C GLY A 104 -3.50 -12.37 -3.12
N GLU A 105 -2.43 -11.57 -3.11
CA GLU A 105 -1.36 -11.71 -2.13
C GLU A 105 -1.67 -10.85 -0.89
N PHE A 106 -1.85 -11.51 0.26
CA PHE A 106 -2.14 -10.85 1.54
C PHE A 106 -0.88 -10.32 2.26
N CYS A 107 0.13 -9.92 1.49
CA CYS A 107 1.38 -9.32 1.96
C CYS A 107 1.28 -7.82 1.92
N THR A 108 0.75 -7.20 2.98
CA THR A 108 0.25 -5.82 2.83
C THR A 108 1.02 -4.80 3.64
N TYR A 109 1.85 -5.24 4.61
CA TYR A 109 2.57 -4.31 5.46
C TYR A 109 3.95 -4.86 5.83
N MET A 110 4.97 -4.17 5.35
CA MET A 110 6.34 -4.27 5.83
C MET A 110 6.76 -2.88 6.30
N VAL A 111 7.09 -2.76 7.58
CA VAL A 111 7.66 -1.55 8.16
C VAL A 111 9.17 -1.58 7.94
N ALA A 112 9.69 -0.67 7.12
CA ALA A 112 11.13 -0.51 6.94
C ALA A 112 11.64 0.63 7.84
N ASP A 113 12.10 0.22 9.02
CA ASP A 113 13.10 0.91 9.85
C ASP A 113 14.08 -0.18 10.32
N ASP A 114 15.22 0.13 10.95
CA ASP A 114 16.31 -0.83 11.33
C ASP A 114 15.86 -2.16 11.98
N ASN A 115 14.60 -2.29 12.40
CA ASN A 115 13.95 -3.55 12.76
C ASN A 115 12.66 -3.78 11.93
N PHE A 116 12.74 -4.67 10.92
CA PHE A 116 11.61 -5.07 10.08
C PHE A 116 10.51 -5.78 10.88
N LYS A 117 9.25 -5.36 10.69
CA LYS A 117 8.05 -6.10 11.14
C LYS A 117 7.17 -6.40 9.94
N ALA A 118 6.92 -7.69 9.69
CA ALA A 118 6.09 -8.16 8.58
C ALA A 118 4.75 -8.70 9.11
N PHE A 119 3.66 -8.41 8.39
CA PHE A 119 2.31 -8.84 8.74
C PHE A 119 1.63 -9.57 7.57
N GLY A 120 1.14 -10.79 7.81
CA GLY A 120 0.31 -11.57 6.87
C GLY A 120 0.88 -12.94 6.48
N ASP A 121 0.01 -13.79 5.91
CA ASP A 121 0.32 -15.21 5.62
C ASP A 121 1.42 -15.41 4.57
N ASN A 122 1.67 -14.41 3.73
CA ASN A 122 2.66 -14.47 2.66
C ASN A 122 3.98 -13.76 3.01
N SER A 123 4.13 -13.24 4.24
CA SER A 123 5.21 -12.29 4.60
C SER A 123 6.63 -12.81 4.35
N GLY A 124 6.80 -14.13 4.31
CA GLY A 124 8.08 -14.79 4.02
C GLY A 124 8.48 -14.84 2.53
N ILE A 125 7.60 -14.46 1.59
CA ILE A 125 7.86 -14.60 0.14
C ILE A 125 8.83 -13.53 -0.40
N TYR A 126 8.95 -12.40 0.30
CA TYR A 126 9.77 -11.26 -0.13
C TYR A 126 11.18 -11.26 0.49
N PHE A 127 11.49 -12.25 1.32
CA PHE A 127 12.77 -12.37 1.99
C PHE A 127 13.33 -13.78 1.79
N ASN A 128 14.28 -13.90 0.87
CA ASN A 128 15.28 -14.95 0.99
C ASN A 128 16.35 -14.40 1.94
N GLU A 129 16.54 -15.06 3.08
CA GLU A 129 17.78 -14.96 3.82
C GLU A 129 18.91 -15.40 2.87
N GLY A 130 19.73 -14.44 2.44
CA GLY A 130 21.02 -14.77 1.86
C GLY A 130 21.86 -15.47 2.92
N SER A 131 22.15 -16.75 2.68
CA SER A 131 23.37 -17.38 3.20
C SER A 131 24.54 -17.08 2.26
#